data_AF-A0AAW2DM58-F1
#
_entry.id   AF-A0AAW2DM58-F1
#
_cell.length_a   1.000
_cell.length_b   1.000
_cell.length_c   1.000
_cell.angle_alpha   90.00
_cell.angle_beta   90.00
_cell.angle_gamma   90.00
#
_symmetry.space_group_name_H-M   'P 1'
#
loop_
_entity.id
_entity.type
_entity.pdbx_description
1 polymer ?
#
loop_
_entity_poly.entity_id
_entity_poly.type
_entity_poly.pdbx_seq_one_letter_code
_entity_poly.pdbx_strand_id
1 'polypeptide(L)'
;MKIGVSRLATPNTILNVNIHFAPAHEQWTISLDMALILNEIWRARNHILFQDGKADLLKIKQSVHAKFSEFSKVFSPVIHPSPEESIAAWSPPPEDWIKINVDAALNDTRSALAVAARDNHGEVIRIWGTRHHL
;
A
#
# COMPACT_ATOMS: atom_id res chain seq x y z
N MET A 1 37.98 35.86 -35.26
CA MET A 1 36.65 35.44 -34.75
C MET A 1 36.38 34.00 -35.16
N LYS A 2 36.67 33.05 -34.26
CA LYS A 2 36.19 31.65 -34.25
C LYS A 2 36.16 31.25 -32.78
N ILE A 3 34.99 30.80 -32.34
CA ILE A 3 34.59 30.66 -30.95
C ILE A 3 34.98 29.26 -30.49
N GLY A 4 35.70 29.15 -29.38
CA GLY A 4 36.07 27.86 -28.78
C GLY A 4 34.84 27.20 -28.16
N VAL A 5 34.56 25.96 -28.54
CA VAL A 5 33.56 25.12 -27.89
C VAL A 5 34.27 24.34 -26.78
N SER A 6 34.23 24.88 -25.56
CA SER A 6 34.62 24.15 -24.36
C SER A 6 33.62 23.01 -24.14
N ARG A 7 34.12 21.77 -24.06
CA ARG A 7 33.32 20.60 -23.68
C ARG A 7 32.69 20.86 -22.31
N LEU A 8 31.36 20.78 -22.26
CA LEU A 8 30.60 20.76 -21.01
C LEU A 8 31.03 19.52 -20.21
N ALA A 9 31.58 19.74 -19.01
CA ALA A 9 31.76 18.69 -18.04
C ALA A 9 30.37 18.14 -17.66
N THR A 10 30.21 16.83 -17.72
CA THR A 10 28.99 16.15 -17.29
C THR A 10 28.87 16.24 -15.75
N PRO A 11 27.66 16.22 -15.17
CA PRO A 11 27.44 16.55 -13.75
C PRO A 11 27.99 15.54 -12.73
N ASN A 12 28.70 14.50 -13.15
CA ASN A 12 29.00 13.33 -12.31
C ASN A 12 30.28 13.46 -11.46
N THR A 13 30.89 14.64 -11.34
CA THR A 13 32.22 14.77 -10.69
C THR A 13 32.20 15.35 -9.28
N ILE A 14 31.04 15.72 -8.69
CA ILE A 14 31.04 16.45 -7.39
C ILE A 14 30.70 15.58 -6.17
N LEU A 15 30.17 14.37 -6.33
CA LEU A 15 29.88 13.50 -5.19
C LEU A 15 30.36 12.08 -5.46
N ASN A 16 31.67 11.85 -5.33
CA ASN A 16 32.24 10.51 -5.30
C ASN A 16 32.00 9.86 -3.91
N VAL A 17 30.74 9.88 -3.45
CA VAL A 17 30.31 9.05 -2.32
C VAL A 17 29.94 7.73 -2.96
N ASN A 18 30.82 6.75 -2.79
CA ASN A 18 30.52 5.37 -3.13
C ASN A 18 29.49 4.86 -2.10
N ILE A 19 28.24 5.30 -2.25
CA ILE A 19 27.11 4.73 -1.53
C ILE A 19 26.98 3.35 -2.14
N HIS A 20 27.49 2.33 -1.44
CA HIS A 20 27.13 0.95 -1.73
C HIS A 20 25.61 0.88 -1.60
N PHE A 21 24.92 1.02 -2.74
CA PHE A 21 23.48 0.81 -2.78
C PHE A 21 23.25 -0.62 -2.32
N ALA A 22 22.48 -0.76 -1.25
CA ALA A 22 21.96 -2.04 -0.83
C ALA A 22 21.37 -2.76 -2.07
N PRO A 23 21.51 -4.10 -2.16
CA PRO A 23 21.01 -4.85 -3.30
C PRO A 23 19.55 -4.48 -3.57
N ALA A 24 19.11 -4.45 -4.83
CA ALA A 24 17.84 -3.83 -5.24
C ALA A 24 16.60 -4.28 -4.42
N HIS A 25 16.62 -5.49 -3.87
CA HIS A 25 15.58 -6.03 -2.99
C HIS A 25 15.52 -5.38 -1.59
N GLU A 26 16.57 -4.68 -1.16
CA GLU A 26 16.65 -3.92 0.11
C GLU A 26 16.36 -2.42 -0.10
N GLN A 27 16.32 -1.93 -1.34
CA GLN A 27 16.08 -0.50 -1.60
C GLN A 27 14.67 -0.08 -1.22
N TRP A 28 13.67 -0.95 -1.43
CA TRP A 28 12.28 -0.62 -1.08
C TRP A 28 12.05 -0.62 0.43
N THR A 29 12.72 -1.50 1.20
CA THR A 29 12.60 -1.55 2.66
C THR A 29 13.21 -0.30 3.28
N ILE A 30 14.40 0.10 2.84
CA ILE A 30 15.06 1.34 3.27
C ILE A 30 14.18 2.56 2.94
N SER A 31 13.67 2.63 1.70
CA SER A 31 12.82 3.75 1.28
C SER A 31 11.50 3.80 2.06
N LEU A 32 10.90 2.64 2.35
CA LEU A 32 9.68 2.52 3.13
C LEU A 32 9.92 2.96 4.59
N ASP A 33 10.99 2.49 5.22
CA ASP A 33 11.36 2.90 6.58
C ASP A 33 11.57 4.42 6.66
N MET A 34 12.31 4.99 5.72
CA MET A 34 12.51 6.44 5.64
C MET A 34 11.17 7.19 5.51
N ALA A 35 10.30 6.74 4.61
CA ALA A 35 8.99 7.36 4.40
C ALA A 35 8.10 7.29 5.66
N LEU A 36 8.08 6.15 6.34
CA LEU A 36 7.31 5.95 7.57
C LEU A 36 7.83 6.82 8.72
N ILE A 37 9.15 6.93 8.88
CA ILE A 37 9.78 7.80 9.88
C ILE A 37 9.43 9.27 9.60
N LEU A 38 9.60 9.74 8.36
CA LEU A 38 9.25 11.11 7.98
C LEU A 38 7.77 11.42 8.23
N ASN A 39 6.89 10.47 7.92
CA ASN A 39 5.46 10.60 8.18
C ASN A 39 5.15 10.72 9.68
N GLU A 40 5.77 9.90 10.53
CA GLU A 40 5.54 9.99 11.98
C GLU A 40 6.12 11.27 12.59
N ILE A 41 7.26 11.77 12.10
CA ILE A 41 7.80 13.08 12.48
C ILE A 41 6.81 14.19 12.14
N TRP A 42 6.28 14.19 10.92
CA TRP A 42 5.29 15.17 10.47
C TRP A 42 4.02 15.11 11.32
N ARG A 43 3.50 13.91 11.61
CA ARG A 43 2.33 13.71 12.47
C ARG A 43 2.58 14.20 13.89
N ALA A 44 3.72 13.87 14.48
CA ALA A 44 4.07 14.29 15.84
C ALA A 44 4.16 15.82 15.94
N ARG A 45 4.80 16.47 14.96
CA ARG A 45 4.85 17.94 14.87
C ARG A 45 3.45 18.54 14.82
N ASN A 46 2.57 18.02 13.98
CA ASN A 46 1.21 18.55 13.84
C ASN A 46 0.37 18.32 15.10
N HIS A 47 0.54 17.18 15.77
CA HIS A 47 -0.14 16.90 17.02
C HIS A 47 0.26 17.89 18.12
N ILE A 48 1.56 18.22 18.23
CA ILE A 48 2.05 19.24 19.16
C ILE A 48 1.50 20.62 18.81
N LEU A 49 1.59 21.03 17.54
CA LEU A 49 1.23 22.39 17.11
C LEU A 49 -0.27 22.68 17.15
N PHE A 50 -1.11 21.68 16.86
CA PHE A 50 -2.54 21.91 16.64
C PHE A 50 -3.46 21.20 17.64
N GLN A 51 -2.94 20.28 18.46
CA GLN A 51 -3.76 19.46 19.37
C GLN A 51 -3.23 19.48 20.82
N ASP A 52 -2.37 20.45 21.16
CA ASP A 52 -1.68 20.58 22.47
C ASP A 52 -1.06 19.26 22.96
N GLY A 53 -0.67 18.43 21.99
CA GLY A 53 -0.18 17.09 22.23
C GLY A 53 1.28 17.08 22.66
N LYS A 54 1.74 15.95 23.21
CA LYS A 54 3.16 15.70 23.49
C LYS A 54 3.66 14.57 22.60
N ALA A 55 4.86 14.72 22.07
CA ALA A 55 5.51 13.62 21.37
C ALA A 55 5.89 12.52 22.37
N ASP A 56 5.46 11.31 22.08
CA ASP A 56 5.85 10.09 22.78
C ASP A 56 6.72 9.25 21.83
N LEU A 57 8.03 9.27 22.07
CA LEU A 57 9.01 8.62 21.20
C LEU A 57 8.79 7.10 21.14
N LEU A 58 8.34 6.48 22.24
CA LEU A 58 8.07 5.04 22.27
C LEU A 58 6.87 4.71 21.39
N LYS A 59 5.79 5.50 21.47
CA LYS A 59 4.62 5.33 20.59
C LYS A 59 4.96 5.57 19.13
N ILE A 60 5.76 6.58 18.83
CA ILE A 60 6.23 6.87 17.47
C ILE A 60 7.03 5.69 16.91
N LYS A 61 7.99 5.16 17.70
CA LYS A 61 8.78 3.99 17.30
C LYS A 61 7.89 2.76 17.05
N GLN A 62 6.95 2.49 17.96
CA GLN A 62 6.00 1.37 17.82
C GLN A 62 5.14 1.53 16.57
N SER A 63 4.68 2.75 16.27
CA SER A 63 3.89 3.08 15.07
C SER A 63 4.67 2.81 13.78
N VAL A 64 5.94 3.24 13.69
CA VAL A 64 6.80 2.93 12.53
C VAL A 64 6.94 1.43 12.34
N HIS A 65 7.27 0.67 13.39
CA HIS A 65 7.42 -0.79 13.30
C HIS A 65 6.12 -1.49 12.90
N ALA A 66 4.98 -1.08 13.47
CA ALA A 66 3.69 -1.67 13.15
C ALA A 66 3.34 -1.47 11.68
N LYS A 67 3.49 -0.25 11.17
CA LYS A 67 3.24 0.09 9.76
C LYS A 67 4.20 -0.65 8.83
N PHE A 68 5.49 -0.70 9.17
CA PHE A 68 6.46 -1.43 8.37
C PHE A 68 6.13 -2.92 8.27
N SER A 69 5.71 -3.54 9.39
CA SER A 69 5.27 -4.94 9.40
C SER A 69 4.02 -5.17 8.54
N GLU A 70 3.06 -4.26 8.59
CA GLU A 70 1.85 -4.31 7.77
C GLU A 70 2.18 -4.21 6.27
N PHE A 71 2.94 -3.19 5.86
CA PHE A 71 3.37 -3.02 4.48
C PHE A 71 4.22 -4.20 4.00
N SER A 72 5.14 -4.69 4.82
CA SER A 72 5.95 -5.86 4.48
C SER A 72 5.11 -7.08 4.18
N LYS A 73 3.98 -7.30 4.88
CA LYS A 73 3.08 -8.44 4.60
C LYS A 73 2.38 -8.31 3.25
N VAL A 74 2.00 -7.10 2.85
CA VAL A 74 1.34 -6.84 1.55
C VAL A 74 2.33 -7.00 0.40
N PHE A 75 3.57 -6.55 0.59
CA PHE A 75 4.61 -6.58 -0.45
C PHE A 75 5.50 -7.83 -0.40
N SER A 76 5.32 -8.70 0.59
CA SER A 76 5.95 -10.02 0.58
C SER A 76 5.52 -10.73 -0.69
N PRO A 77 6.45 -11.16 -1.56
CA PRO A 77 6.07 -12.01 -2.68
C PRO A 77 5.45 -13.25 -2.06
N VAL A 78 4.13 -13.37 -2.16
CA VAL A 78 3.48 -14.65 -1.93
C VAL A 78 4.17 -15.57 -2.93
N ILE A 79 4.91 -16.56 -2.42
CA ILE A 79 5.36 -17.69 -3.23
C ILE A 79 4.07 -18.43 -3.58
N HIS A 80 3.34 -17.89 -4.55
CA HIS A 80 2.38 -18.67 -5.27
C HIS A 80 3.24 -19.71 -6.00
N PRO A 81 3.02 -21.03 -5.78
CA PRO A 81 3.42 -21.95 -6.84
C PRO A 81 2.85 -21.36 -8.11
N SER A 82 3.70 -21.18 -9.14
CA SER A 82 3.29 -20.66 -10.45
C SER A 82 1.90 -21.21 -10.72
N PRO A 83 0.84 -20.38 -10.70
CA PRO A 83 -0.42 -20.87 -11.15
C PRO A 83 -0.10 -21.27 -12.59
N GLU A 84 -0.27 -22.54 -12.93
CA GLU A 84 -0.95 -22.78 -14.20
C GLU A 84 -2.07 -21.73 -14.21
N GLU A 85 -2.11 -20.88 -15.23
CA GLU A 85 -3.16 -19.90 -15.42
C GLU A 85 -4.49 -20.65 -15.56
N SER A 86 -4.96 -21.25 -14.48
CA SER A 86 -6.35 -21.43 -14.19
C SER A 86 -6.81 -20.00 -14.07
N ILE A 87 -7.21 -19.46 -15.22
CA ILE A 87 -8.26 -18.46 -15.27
C ILE A 87 -9.28 -19.00 -14.28
N ALA A 88 -9.36 -18.41 -13.10
CA ALA A 88 -10.34 -18.76 -12.09
C ALA A 88 -11.69 -18.35 -12.67
N ALA A 89 -12.18 -19.16 -13.62
CA ALA A 89 -13.40 -18.93 -14.32
C ALA A 89 -14.48 -19.01 -13.26
N TRP A 90 -15.24 -17.94 -13.16
CA TRP A 90 -16.32 -17.87 -12.20
C TRP A 90 -17.27 -19.05 -12.43
N SER A 91 -17.48 -19.86 -11.40
CA SER A 91 -18.43 -20.98 -11.42
C SER A 91 -19.54 -20.76 -10.40
N PRO A 92 -20.76 -21.27 -10.66
CA PRO A 92 -21.80 -21.36 -9.63
C PRO A 92 -21.34 -22.20 -8.43
N PRO A 93 -21.89 -21.96 -7.22
CA PRO A 93 -21.66 -22.84 -6.07
C PRO A 93 -22.30 -24.22 -6.27
N PRO A 94 -21.95 -25.23 -5.45
CA PRO A 94 -22.63 -26.53 -5.44
C PRO A 94 -24.15 -26.42 -5.21
N GLU A 95 -24.86 -27.51 -5.49
CA GLU A 95 -26.29 -27.63 -5.19
C GLU A 95 -26.57 -27.38 -3.69
N ASP A 96 -27.70 -26.76 -3.38
CA ASP A 96 -28.12 -26.30 -2.05
C ASP A 96 -27.23 -25.22 -1.39
N TRP A 97 -26.30 -24.62 -2.14
CA TRP A 97 -25.45 -23.54 -1.63
C TRP A 97 -25.84 -22.19 -2.22
N ILE A 98 -25.69 -21.15 -1.39
CA ILE A 98 -25.79 -19.76 -1.82
C ILE A 98 -24.39 -19.14 -1.76
N LYS A 99 -23.92 -18.61 -2.89
CA LYS A 99 -22.68 -17.83 -2.97
C LYS A 99 -22.96 -16.36 -2.67
N ILE A 100 -22.26 -15.80 -1.70
CA ILE A 100 -22.36 -14.39 -1.33
C ILE A 100 -21.12 -13.66 -1.87
N ASN A 101 -21.31 -12.81 -2.86
CA ASN A 101 -20.28 -11.90 -3.37
C ASN A 101 -20.43 -10.53 -2.70
N VAL A 102 -19.35 -10.02 -2.13
CA VAL A 102 -19.32 -8.75 -1.39
C VAL A 102 -18.27 -7.84 -2.01
N ASP A 103 -18.61 -6.57 -2.20
CA ASP A 103 -17.66 -5.50 -2.53
C ASP A 103 -17.85 -4.30 -1.61
N ALA A 104 -16.75 -3.62 -1.28
CA ALA A 104 -16.76 -2.47 -0.38
C ALA A 104 -15.94 -1.31 -0.94
N ALA A 105 -16.53 -0.12 -0.88
CA ALA A 105 -15.88 1.13 -1.29
C ALA A 105 -15.80 2.08 -0.09
N LEU A 106 -14.63 2.70 0.10
CA LEU A 106 -14.39 3.63 1.21
C LEU A 106 -13.76 4.92 0.71
N ASN A 107 -14.08 6.03 1.37
CA ASN A 107 -13.35 7.29 1.32
C ASN A 107 -13.28 7.91 2.72
N ASP A 108 -12.66 9.09 2.84
CA ASP A 108 -12.39 9.75 4.13
C ASP A 108 -13.62 10.03 4.99
N THR A 109 -14.84 10.00 4.43
CA THR A 109 -16.07 10.38 5.13
C THR A 109 -17.18 9.33 5.09
N ARG A 110 -17.06 8.33 4.22
CA ARG A 110 -18.13 7.40 3.89
C ARG A 110 -17.58 6.02 3.55
N SER A 111 -18.37 5.01 3.87
CA SER A 111 -18.20 3.65 3.36
C SER A 111 -19.48 3.16 2.69
N ALA A 112 -19.34 2.24 1.74
CA ALA A 112 -20.42 1.54 1.09
C ALA A 112 -20.08 0.05 0.96
N LEU A 113 -21.10 -0.79 1.12
CA LEU A 113 -21.02 -2.24 0.97
C LEU A 113 -22.10 -2.67 -0.02
N ALA A 114 -21.74 -3.46 -1.02
CA ALA A 114 -22.65 -4.11 -1.95
C ALA A 114 -22.53 -5.62 -1.81
N VAL A 115 -23.67 -6.31 -1.79
CA VAL A 115 -23.72 -7.76 -1.67
C VAL A 115 -24.68 -8.35 -2.69
N ALA A 116 -24.25 -9.41 -3.38
CA ALA A 116 -25.07 -10.21 -4.27
C ALA A 116 -25.05 -11.67 -3.79
N ALA A 117 -26.23 -12.23 -3.54
CA ALA A 117 -26.44 -13.65 -3.29
C ALA A 117 -26.82 -14.35 -4.59
N ARG A 118 -26.15 -15.47 -4.87
CA ARG A 118 -26.40 -16.30 -6.06
C ARG A 118 -26.65 -17.75 -5.68
N ASP A 119 -27.56 -18.40 -6.39
CA ASP A 119 -27.83 -19.83 -6.24
C ASP A 119 -26.81 -20.70 -7.00
N ASN A 120 -27.03 -22.02 -7.00
CA ASN A 120 -26.26 -23.05 -7.69
C ASN A 120 -26.36 -23.01 -9.22
N HIS A 121 -27.31 -22.26 -9.79
CA HIS A 121 -27.34 -21.95 -11.23
C HIS A 121 -26.52 -20.70 -11.55
N GLY A 122 -26.09 -19.98 -10.52
CA GLY A 122 -25.36 -18.73 -10.62
C GLY A 122 -26.28 -17.51 -10.77
N GLU A 123 -27.59 -17.71 -10.67
CA GLU A 123 -28.60 -16.68 -10.78
C GLU A 123 -28.61 -15.80 -9.53
N VAL A 124 -28.80 -14.50 -9.71
CA VAL A 124 -28.85 -13.56 -8.58
C VAL A 124 -30.22 -13.66 -7.92
N ILE A 125 -30.26 -14.24 -6.72
CA ILE A 125 -31.49 -14.39 -5.94
C ILE A 125 -31.75 -13.21 -5.02
N ARG A 126 -30.70 -12.45 -4.66
CA ARG A 126 -30.83 -11.23 -3.83
C ARG A 126 -29.67 -10.27 -4.02
N ILE A 127 -29.97 -8.98 -3.95
CA ILE A 127 -28.98 -7.90 -3.88
C ILE A 127 -29.34 -6.99 -2.71
N TRP A 128 -28.34 -6.57 -1.93
CA TRP A 128 -28.51 -5.49 -0.97
C TRP A 128 -27.25 -4.65 -0.89
N GLY A 129 -27.42 -3.39 -0.49
CA GLY A 129 -26.31 -2.50 -0.24
C GLY A 129 -26.60 -1.60 0.95
N THR A 130 -25.53 -1.19 1.63
CA THR A 130 -25.61 -0.21 2.71
C THR A 130 -24.53 0.85 2.52
N ARG A 131 -24.82 2.04 3.04
CA ARG A 131 -23.88 3.15 3.08
C ARG A 131 -23.81 3.66 4.50
N HIS A 132 -22.59 3.91 4.99
CA HIS A 132 -22.36 4.47 6.30
C HIS A 132 -21.52 5.75 6.19
N HIS A 133 -21.79 6.68 7.09
CA HIS A 133 -20.91 7.81 7.36
C HIS A 133 -19.88 7.36 8.41
N LEU A 134 -18.61 7.67 8.17
CA LEU A 134 -17.50 7.39 9.08
C LEU A 134 -17.30 8.53 10.06
#